data_AF-A0A5C6ALW5-F1
#
_entry.id   AF-A0A5C6ALW5-F1
#
_cell.length_a   1.000
_cell.length_b   1.000
_cell.length_c   1.000
_cell.angle_alpha   90.00
_cell.angle_beta   90.00
_cell.angle_gamma   90.00
#
_symmetry.space_group_name_H-M   'P 1'
#
loop_
_entity.id
_entity.type
_entity.pdbx_description
1 polymer ?
#
loop_
_entity_poly.entity_id
_entity_poly.type
_entity_poly.pdbx_seq_one_letter_code
_entity_poly.pdbx_strand_id
1 'polypeptide(L)'
;MYLKINCNLDFIDIALRLVPHASPDSLDHDSENVYEWIWLNIKDLPFALNVSREHGWADIDDEIESNASMDELKGIVKPGAVYMFGCERSTDSYINELPDWLPQFVADQLHADVFVYNGRINVEIPDGEPASVVHPQPVNANNKAVNGSRR
;
A
#
# COMPACT_ATOMS: atom_id res chain seq x y z
N MET A 1 -3.62 0.04 15.17
CA MET A 1 -2.26 0.13 14.62
C MET A 1 -2.44 0.37 13.14
N TYR A 2 -1.57 1.17 12.52
CA TYR A 2 -1.57 1.34 11.07
C TYR A 2 -0.14 1.35 10.54
N LEU A 3 -0.03 1.06 9.25
CA LEU A 3 1.22 1.07 8.51
C LEU A 3 1.23 2.29 7.60
N LYS A 4 2.40 2.87 7.40
CA LYS A 4 2.65 3.90 6.40
C LYS A 4 3.85 3.50 5.56
N ILE A 5 3.77 3.72 4.27
CA ILE A 5 4.91 3.62 3.36
C ILE A 5 4.98 4.88 2.50
N ASN A 6 6.19 5.25 2.11
CA ASN A 6 6.42 6.27 1.09
C ASN A 6 6.90 5.54 -0.17
N CYS A 7 6.06 5.47 -1.19
CA CYS A 7 6.43 4.86 -2.46
C CYS A 7 5.72 5.56 -3.63
N ASN A 8 6.39 5.58 -4.79
CA ASN A 8 5.84 6.12 -6.03
C ASN A 8 5.23 5.02 -6.92
N LEU A 9 4.86 3.88 -6.34
CA LEU A 9 4.19 2.82 -7.08
C LEU A 9 2.80 3.27 -7.51
N ASP A 10 2.34 2.78 -8.66
CA ASP A 10 0.93 2.89 -9.03
C ASP A 10 0.05 2.21 -7.96
N PHE A 11 -1.16 2.73 -7.73
CA PHE A 11 -2.01 2.25 -6.65
C PHE A 11 -2.44 0.80 -6.85
N ILE A 12 -2.75 0.43 -8.10
CA ILE A 12 -3.10 -0.95 -8.46
C ILE A 12 -1.87 -1.85 -8.37
N ASP A 13 -0.68 -1.36 -8.74
CA ASP A 13 0.57 -2.11 -8.57
C ASP A 13 0.85 -2.46 -7.11
N ILE A 14 0.52 -1.59 -6.15
CA ILE A 14 0.61 -1.89 -4.72
C ILE A 14 -0.27 -3.10 -4.38
N ALA A 15 -1.54 -3.06 -4.81
CA ALA A 15 -2.49 -4.13 -4.55
C ALA A 15 -2.06 -5.46 -5.18
N LEU A 16 -1.61 -5.45 -6.43
CA LEU A 16 -1.17 -6.65 -7.14
C LEU A 16 0.14 -7.23 -6.56
N ARG A 17 0.99 -6.42 -5.94
CA ARG A 17 2.16 -6.94 -5.21
C ARG A 17 1.77 -7.61 -3.90
N LEU A 18 0.78 -7.06 -3.19
CA LEU A 18 0.28 -7.63 -1.93
C LEU A 18 -0.64 -8.84 -2.16
N VAL A 19 -1.33 -8.90 -3.29
CA VAL A 19 -2.22 -10.02 -3.68
C VAL A 19 -1.96 -10.41 -5.15
N PRO A 20 -0.86 -11.12 -5.46
CA PRO A 20 -0.41 -11.40 -6.85
C PRO A 20 -1.35 -12.25 -7.69
N HIS A 21 -2.36 -12.87 -7.08
CA HIS A 21 -3.34 -13.69 -7.76
C HIS A 21 -4.66 -12.95 -8.03
N ALA A 22 -4.80 -11.70 -7.58
CA ALA A 22 -5.96 -10.89 -7.88
C ALA A 22 -5.96 -10.46 -9.36
N SER A 23 -7.14 -10.40 -9.95
CA SER A 23 -7.34 -9.69 -11.21
C SER A 23 -7.54 -8.21 -10.92
N PRO A 24 -7.00 -7.26 -11.71
CA PRO A 24 -7.25 -5.83 -11.52
C PRO A 24 -8.74 -5.51 -11.40
N ASP A 25 -9.56 -6.06 -12.31
CA ASP A 25 -11.01 -5.85 -12.35
C ASP A 25 -11.78 -6.46 -11.16
N SER A 26 -11.12 -7.27 -10.33
CA SER A 26 -11.70 -7.88 -9.13
C SER A 26 -11.37 -7.15 -7.84
N LEU A 27 -10.53 -6.12 -7.91
CA LEU A 27 -10.14 -5.32 -6.77
C LEU A 27 -11.30 -4.39 -6.40
N ASP A 28 -11.68 -4.41 -5.13
CA ASP A 28 -12.67 -3.50 -4.57
C ASP A 28 -11.96 -2.19 -4.23
N HIS A 29 -11.99 -1.24 -5.17
CA HIS A 29 -11.30 0.03 -5.07
C HIS A 29 -12.17 1.16 -5.57
N ASP A 30 -11.92 2.36 -5.05
CA ASP A 30 -12.55 3.59 -5.54
C ASP A 30 -11.58 4.76 -5.43
N SER A 31 -11.83 5.80 -6.22
CA SER A 31 -11.12 7.07 -6.20
C SER A 31 -12.13 8.17 -5.96
N GLU A 32 -12.27 8.57 -4.69
CA GLU A 32 -13.22 9.59 -4.25
C GLU A 32 -12.53 10.90 -3.90
N ASN A 33 -12.93 11.98 -4.56
CA ASN A 33 -12.48 13.36 -4.29
C ASN A 33 -10.97 13.54 -4.36
N VAL A 34 -10.27 13.45 -3.22
CA VAL A 34 -8.81 13.62 -3.10
C VAL A 34 -8.08 12.33 -2.71
N TYR A 35 -8.84 11.28 -2.39
CA TYR A 35 -8.33 10.02 -1.86
C TYR A 35 -8.72 8.86 -2.75
N GLU A 36 -7.83 7.88 -2.82
CA GLU A 36 -8.12 6.57 -3.39
C GLU A 36 -7.94 5.50 -2.31
N TRP A 37 -8.78 4.46 -2.37
CA TRP A 37 -8.75 3.35 -1.44
C TRP A 37 -8.98 2.01 -2.14
N ILE A 38 -8.45 0.94 -1.55
CA ILE A 38 -8.63 -0.43 -2.00
C ILE A 38 -8.71 -1.39 -0.81
N TRP A 39 -9.64 -2.34 -0.87
CA TRP A 39 -9.77 -3.41 0.12
C TRP A 39 -9.07 -4.68 -0.36
N LEU A 40 -8.11 -5.16 0.43
CA LEU A 40 -7.34 -6.36 0.12
C LEU A 40 -7.65 -7.49 1.09
N ASN A 41 -8.01 -8.65 0.54
CA ASN A 41 -8.13 -9.90 1.29
C ASN A 41 -6.80 -10.66 1.16
N ILE A 42 -5.88 -10.40 2.09
CA ILE A 42 -4.59 -11.08 2.14
C ILE A 42 -4.79 -12.47 2.73
N LYS A 43 -4.16 -13.48 2.13
CA LYS A 43 -4.19 -14.84 2.63
C LYS A 43 -3.69 -14.87 4.09
N ASP A 44 -4.39 -15.61 4.95
CA ASP A 44 -4.08 -15.77 6.37
C ASP A 44 -4.24 -14.48 7.22
N LEU A 45 -4.77 -13.40 6.64
CA LEU A 45 -5.24 -12.22 7.36
C LEU A 45 -6.75 -12.39 7.64
N PRO A 46 -7.21 -12.37 8.90
CA PRO A 46 -8.61 -12.67 9.25
C PRO A 46 -9.58 -11.50 8.99
N PHE A 47 -9.09 -10.40 8.44
CA PHE A 47 -9.83 -9.17 8.16
C PHE A 47 -9.32 -8.56 6.85
N ALA A 48 -10.06 -7.59 6.30
CA ALA A 48 -9.60 -6.87 5.12
C ALA A 48 -8.54 -5.83 5.48
N LEU A 49 -7.50 -5.72 4.67
CA LEU A 49 -6.58 -4.60 4.74
C LEU A 49 -7.14 -3.45 3.90
N ASN A 50 -7.47 -2.34 4.52
CA ASN A 50 -7.63 -1.08 3.77
C ASN A 50 -6.25 -0.61 3.37
N VAL A 51 -6.09 -0.23 2.11
CA VAL A 51 -4.95 0.55 1.63
C VAL A 51 -5.52 1.85 1.07
N SER A 52 -4.96 2.99 1.48
CA SER A 52 -5.45 4.31 1.08
C SER A 52 -4.32 5.31 0.91
N ARG A 53 -4.49 6.28 0.02
CA ARG A 53 -3.58 7.42 -0.13
C ARG A 53 -4.30 8.63 -0.68
N GLU A 54 -3.73 9.81 -0.46
CA GLU A 54 -4.05 11.00 -1.25
C GLU A 54 -3.45 10.81 -2.66
N HIS A 55 -4.25 11.02 -3.69
CA HIS A 55 -3.90 10.61 -5.06
C HIS A 55 -3.05 11.63 -5.83
N GLY A 56 -2.85 12.84 -5.31
CA GLY A 56 -1.98 13.89 -5.82
C GLY A 56 -2.63 14.89 -6.78
N TRP A 57 -3.90 14.68 -7.17
CA TRP A 57 -4.60 15.55 -8.11
C TRP A 57 -5.15 16.84 -7.47
N ALA A 58 -5.31 16.87 -6.14
CA ALA A 58 -5.91 18.01 -5.45
C ALA A 58 -5.13 19.32 -5.61
N ASP A 59 -3.82 19.22 -5.87
CA ASP A 59 -2.91 20.36 -6.02
C ASP A 59 -2.64 20.73 -7.49
N ILE A 60 -3.30 20.07 -8.45
CA ILE A 60 -3.15 20.39 -9.87
C ILE A 60 -4.10 21.52 -10.24
N ASP A 61 -3.54 22.58 -10.83
CA ASP A 61 -4.32 23.72 -11.33
C ASP A 61 -5.24 23.29 -12.48
N ASP A 62 -6.52 23.68 -12.43
CA ASP A 62 -7.54 23.41 -13.45
C ASP A 62 -7.06 23.76 -14.88
N GLU A 63 -6.26 24.81 -15.04
CA GLU A 63 -5.71 25.20 -16.35
C GLU A 63 -4.68 24.18 -16.86
N ILE A 64 -3.87 23.61 -15.96
CA ILE A 64 -2.89 22.57 -16.30
C ILE A 64 -3.64 21.26 -16.61
N GLU A 65 -4.60 20.89 -15.76
CA GLU A 65 -5.43 19.69 -15.96
C GLU A 65 -6.15 19.71 -17.31
N SER A 66 -6.69 20.87 -17.70
CA SER A 66 -7.45 21.02 -18.96
C SER A 66 -6.60 20.97 -20.23
N ASN A 67 -5.30 21.31 -20.15
CA ASN A 67 -4.45 21.50 -21.33
C ASN A 67 -3.34 20.46 -21.47
N ALA A 68 -2.97 19.76 -20.41
CA ALA A 68 -1.92 18.75 -20.43
C ALA A 68 -2.45 17.39 -20.89
N SER A 69 -1.59 16.63 -21.55
CA SER A 69 -1.84 15.21 -21.82
C SER A 69 -1.77 14.39 -20.54
N MET A 70 -2.37 13.21 -20.55
CA MET A 70 -2.41 12.35 -19.37
C MET A 70 -1.01 11.84 -18.95
N ASP A 71 -0.09 11.73 -19.90
CA ASP A 71 1.31 11.37 -19.61
C ASP A 71 2.07 12.54 -18.97
N GLU A 72 1.78 13.78 -19.37
CA GLU A 72 2.34 14.97 -18.71
C GLU A 72 1.80 15.11 -17.28
N LEU A 73 0.49 14.90 -17.10
CA LEU A 73 -0.15 14.95 -15.79
C LEU A 73 0.43 13.88 -14.85
N LYS A 74 0.63 12.65 -15.31
CA LYS A 74 1.33 11.60 -14.52
C LYS A 74 2.74 11.99 -14.08
N GLY A 75 3.42 12.87 -14.82
CA GLY A 75 4.73 13.40 -14.44
C GLY A 75 4.68 14.51 -13.39
N ILE A 76 3.51 15.12 -13.18
CA ILE A 76 3.30 16.25 -12.28
C ILE A 76 2.60 15.80 -10.99
N VAL A 77 1.65 14.87 -11.09
CA VAL A 77 0.92 14.27 -9.97
C VAL A 77 1.93 13.68 -8.98
N LYS A 78 1.81 14.08 -7.71
CA LYS A 78 2.63 13.57 -6.62
C LYS A 78 1.71 12.96 -5.57
N PRO A 79 1.46 11.64 -5.64
CA PRO A 79 0.66 10.98 -4.63
C PRO A 79 1.29 11.12 -3.25
N GLY A 80 0.43 11.21 -2.23
CA GLY A 80 0.84 11.21 -0.84
C GLY A 80 1.39 9.86 -0.37
N ALA A 81 1.66 9.79 0.93
CA ALA A 81 2.02 8.53 1.57
C ALA A 81 0.84 7.54 1.50
N VAL A 82 1.18 6.24 1.47
CA VAL A 82 0.19 5.15 1.48
C VAL A 82 0.03 4.66 2.91
N TYR A 83 -1.21 4.56 3.35
CA TYR A 83 -1.60 4.09 4.66
C TYR A 83 -2.30 2.74 4.56
N MET A 84 -2.08 1.89 5.56
CA MET A 84 -2.73 0.58 5.64
C MET A 84 -3.23 0.30 7.05
N PHE A 85 -4.47 -0.15 7.17
CA PHE A 85 -5.08 -0.53 8.45
C PHE A 85 -6.11 -1.64 8.28
N GLY A 86 -6.30 -2.44 9.31
CA GLY A 86 -7.25 -3.54 9.28
C GLY A 86 -8.68 -3.07 9.49
N CYS A 87 -9.62 -3.66 8.75
CA CYS A 87 -11.05 -3.47 8.94
C CYS A 87 -11.81 -4.80 8.86
N GLU A 88 -12.68 -5.04 9.84
CA GLU A 88 -13.66 -6.10 9.81
C GLU A 88 -14.88 -5.64 9.00
N ARG A 89 -14.92 -6.03 7.72
CA ARG A 89 -15.95 -5.56 6.77
C ARG A 89 -17.36 -6.01 7.13
N SER A 90 -17.51 -7.12 7.86
CA SER A 90 -18.84 -7.61 8.27
C SER A 90 -19.51 -6.70 9.32
N THR A 91 -18.70 -5.93 10.06
CA THR A 91 -19.18 -5.06 11.15
C THR A 91 -18.81 -3.60 10.95
N ASP A 92 -18.12 -3.28 9.86
CA ASP A 92 -17.56 -1.96 9.55
C ASP A 92 -16.72 -1.40 10.72
N SER A 93 -15.85 -2.24 11.29
CA SER A 93 -15.08 -1.88 12.48
C SER A 93 -13.57 -1.98 12.27
N TYR A 94 -12.86 -0.97 12.77
CA TYR A 94 -11.40 -0.91 12.72
C TYR A 94 -10.75 -1.95 13.62
N ILE A 95 -9.70 -2.57 13.09
CA ILE A 95 -8.84 -3.47 13.85
C ILE A 95 -7.78 -2.65 14.59
N ASN A 96 -7.70 -2.84 15.91
CA ASN A 96 -6.77 -2.09 16.74
C ASN A 96 -5.34 -2.65 16.68
N GLU A 97 -5.15 -3.94 16.38
CA GLU A 97 -3.85 -4.62 16.37
C GLU A 97 -3.66 -5.39 15.07
N LEU A 98 -2.52 -5.16 14.41
CA LEU A 98 -2.15 -5.91 13.21
C LEU A 98 -1.24 -7.09 13.60
N PRO A 99 -1.30 -8.23 12.88
CA PRO A 99 -0.36 -9.32 13.11
C PRO A 99 1.10 -8.89 12.89
N ASP A 100 2.01 -9.37 13.75
CA ASP A 100 3.44 -9.01 13.70
C ASP A 100 4.13 -9.33 12.37
N TRP A 101 3.61 -10.30 11.61
CA TRP A 101 4.17 -10.68 10.31
C TRP A 101 3.83 -9.67 9.20
N LEU A 102 2.73 -8.91 9.34
CA LEU A 102 2.18 -8.07 8.27
C LEU A 102 3.12 -6.94 7.86
N PRO A 103 3.75 -6.17 8.77
CA PRO A 103 4.70 -5.13 8.39
C PRO A 103 5.87 -5.66 7.54
N GLN A 104 6.45 -6.81 7.90
CA GLN A 104 7.55 -7.40 7.13
C GLN A 104 7.07 -7.91 5.77
N PHE A 105 5.88 -8.53 5.71
CA PHE A 105 5.27 -8.94 4.44
C PHE A 105 5.10 -7.75 3.49
N VAL A 106 4.54 -6.63 3.97
CA VAL A 106 4.35 -5.41 3.18
C VAL A 106 5.70 -4.85 2.71
N ALA A 107 6.69 -4.77 3.61
CA ALA A 107 8.02 -4.27 3.28
C ALA A 107 8.65 -5.08 2.15
N ASP A 108 8.59 -6.41 2.26
CA ASP A 108 9.18 -7.33 1.29
C ASP A 108 8.49 -7.29 -0.08
N GLN A 109 7.16 -7.24 -0.12
CA GLN A 109 6.41 -7.21 -1.39
C GLN A 109 6.55 -5.87 -2.13
N LEU A 110 6.63 -4.77 -1.38
CA LEU A 110 6.68 -3.43 -1.95
C LEU A 110 8.10 -2.89 -2.10
N HIS A 111 9.09 -3.60 -1.53
CA HIS A 111 10.50 -3.18 -1.48
C HIS A 111 10.66 -1.76 -0.91
N ALA A 112 9.94 -1.47 0.17
CA ALA A 112 9.90 -0.16 0.80
C ALA A 112 9.95 -0.29 2.33
N ASP A 113 10.48 0.75 2.98
CA ASP A 113 10.42 0.86 4.44
C ASP A 113 8.97 1.05 4.89
N VAL A 114 8.56 0.24 5.86
CA VAL A 114 7.23 0.29 6.48
C VAL A 114 7.35 0.92 7.86
N PHE A 115 6.72 2.07 8.03
CA PHE A 115 6.62 2.78 9.30
C PHE A 115 5.38 2.28 10.05
N VAL A 116 5.57 1.78 11.27
CA VAL A 116 4.50 1.20 12.09
C VAL A 116 4.09 2.21 13.15
N TYR A 117 2.79 2.50 13.23
CA TYR A 117 2.24 3.45 14.19
C TYR A 117 1.23 2.79 15.13
N ASN A 118 1.33 3.15 16.41
CA ASN A 118 0.38 2.73 17.42
C ASN A 118 -0.94 3.52 17.29
N GLY A 119 -2.06 2.89 17.65
CA GLY A 119 -3.36 3.56 17.62
C GLY A 119 -4.00 3.59 16.22
N ARG A 120 -4.91 4.53 16.00
CA ARG A 120 -5.68 4.67 14.76
C ARG A 120 -5.11 5.82 13.93
N ILE A 121 -5.21 5.68 12.60
CA ILE A 121 -4.95 6.79 11.70
C ILE A 121 -5.92 7.93 12.00
N ASN A 122 -5.42 9.16 11.99
CA ASN A 122 -6.24 10.37 12.09
C ASN A 122 -5.71 11.39 11.08
N VAL A 123 -6.49 11.65 10.03
CA VAL A 123 -6.09 12.53 8.93
C VAL A 123 -6.02 14.02 9.34
N GLU A 124 -6.59 14.40 10.48
CA GLU A 124 -6.53 15.78 10.99
C GLU A 124 -5.28 16.06 11.83
N ILE A 125 -4.52 15.02 12.21
CA ILE A 125 -3.39 15.13 13.12
C ILE A 125 -2.16 14.49 12.46
N PRO A 126 -0.99 15.16 12.47
CA PRO A 126 0.24 14.53 12.01
C PRO A 126 0.51 13.20 12.73
N ASP A 127 0.97 12.20 11.99
CA ASP A 127 1.19 10.82 12.47
C ASP A 127 2.07 10.72 13.73
N GLY A 128 2.98 11.67 13.93
CA GLY A 128 3.98 11.67 14.99
C GLY A 128 5.19 10.79 14.65
N GLU A 129 5.88 10.28 15.69
CA GLU A 129 7.00 9.37 15.52
C GLU A 129 6.51 7.91 15.39
N PRO A 130 7.04 7.13 14.44
CA PRO A 130 6.69 5.72 14.31
C PRO A 130 7.16 4.91 15.52
N ALA A 131 6.38 3.92 15.92
CA ALA A 131 6.74 2.97 16.97
C ALA A 131 7.92 2.08 16.53
N SER A 132 7.98 1.75 15.24
CA SER A 132 9.10 1.04 14.62
C SER A 132 9.14 1.29 13.12
N VAL A 133 10.29 0.98 12.50
CA VAL A 133 10.47 0.96 11.05
C VAL A 133 10.93 -0.44 10.66
N VAL A 134 10.23 -1.05 9.71
CA VAL A 134 10.54 -2.38 9.17
C VAL A 134 11.09 -2.22 7.77
N HIS A 135 12.28 -2.78 7.54
CA HIS A 135 12.97 -2.70 6.27
C HIS A 135 12.72 -3.98 5.44
N PRO A 136 12.70 -3.88 4.10
CA PRO A 136 12.59 -5.05 3.24
C PRO A 136 13.79 -5.99 3.45
N GLN A 137 13.54 -7.29 3.54
CA GLN A 137 14.60 -8.28 3.58
C GLN A 137 15.26 -8.39 2.20
N PRO A 138 16.60 -8.56 2.13
CA PRO A 138 17.27 -8.79 0.87
C PRO A 138 16.76 -10.09 0.23
N VAL A 139 16.45 -10.04 -1.07
CA VAL A 139 16.14 -11.24 -1.84
C VAL A 139 17.40 -12.11 -1.89
N ASN A 140 17.45 -13.17 -1.09
CA ASN A 140 18.56 -14.11 -1.13
C ASN A 140 18.62 -14.78 -2.52
N ALA A 141 19.61 -14.40 -3.33
CA ALA A 141 19.82 -14.89 -4.69
C ALA A 141 20.24 -16.38 -4.80
N ASN A 142 20.08 -17.19 -3.75
CA ASN A 142 20.75 -18.49 -3.60
C ASN A 142 19.90 -19.74 -3.89
N ASN A 143 18.88 -19.66 -4.77
CA ASN A 143 18.14 -20.85 -5.23
C ASN A 143 18.27 -21.14 -6.74
N LYS A 144 19.43 -20.84 -7.34
CA LYS A 144 19.79 -21.31 -8.71
C LYS A 144 21.13 -22.05 -8.73
N ALA A 145 21.27 -23.16 -8.01
CA ALA A 145 22.38 -24.10 -8.25
C ALA A 145 22.15 -25.51 -7.69
N VAL A 146 20.98 -26.13 -7.86
CA VAL A 146 20.88 -27.59 -7.68
C VAL A 146 19.94 -28.17 -8.74
N ASN A 147 20.50 -28.47 -9.91
CA ASN A 147 20.17 -29.68 -10.69
C ASN A 147 21.09 -29.72 -11.92
N GLY A 148 22.32 -30.14 -11.66
CA GLY A 148 23.34 -30.37 -12.67
C GLY A 148 24.36 -31.38 -12.17
N SER A 149 23.91 -32.58 -11.78
CA SER A 149 24.73 -33.80 -11.83
C SER A 149 24.01 -35.04 -11.29
N ARG A 150 24.28 -36.15 -12.00
CA ARG A 150 23.96 -37.57 -11.73
C ARG A 150 22.62 -38.00 -12.34
N ARG A 151 22.55 -38.93 -13.30
CA ARG A 151 23.51 -39.85 -13.92
C ARG A 151 22.99 -40.17 -15.32
#